data_AF-A0A3B1DFT8-F1
#
_entry.id   AF-A0A3B1DFT8-F1
#
_cell.length_a   1.000
_cell.length_b   1.000
_cell.length_c   1.000
_cell.angle_alpha   90.00
_cell.angle_beta   90.00
_cell.angle_gamma   90.00
#
_symmetry.space_group_name_H-M   'P 1'
#
loop_
_entity.id
_entity.type
_entity.pdbx_description
1 polymer ?
#
loop_
_entity_poly.entity_id
_entity_poly.type
_entity_poly.pdbx_seq_one_letter_code
_entity_poly.pdbx_strand_id
1 'polypeptide(L)'
;MKKLITTALVCLFVLNTYAATTYAKDIKKTRIALFDLEVTKGVATQGVPIEAKALTDAVTTILSTVDNVTLVDRTEMLKVANEHRMNLTGLVDNGSAIKLGKFISANYVVVGRTSRIGQAYYLVLKLIDVETTVQSTVSVKSSAENGVEKLIENLQKPLSEKIAELQKPKENEEEKAFQALIKSAKPLKNKVVLLEVSEEHIERPLKDPAAQLAISHRLEKLGLKVIITKDPVDGWKKALLQTGKYGEQKVDYLLEGEGTSAFAARLHGLMSCRARVELRMIPVPGRVTLVTDRGVAAGVDLAEHLAAKKSLEEAGKQACDQIIARLLKKLSEKK
;
A
#
# COMPACT_ATOMS: atom_id res chain seq x y z
N MET A 1 54.75 7.17 -27.31
CA MET A 1 53.84 7.79 -26.31
C MET A 1 52.47 8.20 -26.88
N LYS A 2 52.33 8.66 -28.14
CA LYS A 2 51.02 9.04 -28.72
C LYS A 2 50.02 7.90 -28.94
N LYS A 3 50.48 6.66 -29.17
CA LYS A 3 49.60 5.48 -29.42
C LYS A 3 48.99 4.88 -28.15
N LEU A 4 49.51 5.16 -26.96
CA LEU A 4 48.96 4.62 -25.70
C LEU A 4 47.79 5.48 -25.17
N ILE A 5 47.81 6.78 -25.49
CA ILE A 5 46.79 7.74 -25.04
C ILE A 5 45.50 7.59 -25.85
N THR A 6 45.60 7.19 -27.12
CA THR A 6 44.43 6.99 -28.00
C THR A 6 43.64 5.73 -27.63
N THR A 7 44.30 4.64 -27.21
CA THR A 7 43.62 3.40 -26.80
C THR A 7 42.90 3.54 -25.46
N ALA A 8 43.45 4.34 -24.53
CA ALA A 8 42.80 4.63 -23.24
C ALA A 8 41.52 5.48 -23.40
N LEU A 9 41.50 6.41 -24.36
CA LEU A 9 40.34 7.27 -24.61
C LEU A 9 39.18 6.50 -25.28
N VAL A 10 39.49 5.51 -26.14
CA VAL A 10 38.48 4.67 -26.79
C VAL A 10 37.87 3.67 -25.80
N CYS A 11 38.66 3.09 -24.87
CA CYS A 11 38.10 2.26 -23.80
C CYS A 11 37.21 3.05 -22.83
N LEU A 12 37.52 4.32 -22.55
CA LEU A 12 36.68 5.16 -21.70
C LEU A 12 35.36 5.53 -22.37
N PHE A 13 35.33 5.64 -23.71
CA PHE A 13 34.10 5.89 -24.47
C PHE A 13 33.23 4.63 -24.64
N VAL A 14 33.84 3.45 -24.74
CA VAL A 14 33.11 2.17 -24.84
C VAL A 14 32.57 1.69 -23.48
N LEU A 15 33.22 2.06 -22.37
CA LEU A 15 32.67 1.80 -21.03
C LEU A 15 31.51 2.73 -20.66
N ASN A 16 31.46 3.95 -21.22
CA ASN A 16 30.41 4.93 -20.93
C ASN A 16 29.13 4.72 -21.76
N THR A 17 29.15 3.88 -22.79
CA THR A 17 27.97 3.49 -23.58
C THR A 17 27.25 2.25 -23.05
N TYR A 18 27.83 1.50 -22.11
CA TYR A 18 27.15 0.40 -21.40
C TYR A 18 26.42 0.85 -20.12
N ALA A 19 26.58 2.11 -19.70
CA ALA A 19 25.86 2.69 -18.56
C ALA A 19 24.52 3.36 -18.98
N ALA A 20 24.05 3.12 -20.21
CA ALA A 20 22.70 3.45 -20.62
C ALA A 20 21.71 2.43 -20.03
N THR A 21 21.36 2.66 -18.76
CA THR A 21 20.00 2.50 -18.24
C THR A 21 19.24 1.25 -18.72
N THR A 22 19.61 0.08 -18.21
CA THR A 22 18.57 -0.88 -17.83
C THR A 22 17.92 -0.35 -16.55
N TYR A 23 16.99 0.60 -16.71
CA TYR A 23 15.88 0.69 -15.76
C TYR A 23 15.12 -0.62 -15.93
N ALA A 24 15.52 -1.64 -15.17
CA ALA A 24 14.68 -2.81 -14.96
C ALA A 24 13.39 -2.24 -14.38
N LYS A 25 12.35 -2.19 -15.22
CA LYS A 25 11.00 -1.86 -14.81
C LYS A 25 10.71 -2.85 -13.69
N ASP A 26 10.64 -2.37 -12.46
CA ASP A 26 10.54 -3.19 -11.26
C ASP A 26 9.12 -3.78 -11.21
N ILE A 27 8.85 -4.75 -12.08
CA ILE A 27 7.52 -5.33 -12.28
C ILE A 27 7.28 -6.31 -11.13
N LYS A 28 6.34 -5.95 -10.25
CA LYS A 28 6.03 -6.77 -9.07
C LYS A 28 5.27 -8.04 -9.50
N LYS A 29 5.76 -9.20 -9.06
CA LYS A 29 5.00 -10.46 -9.15
C LYS A 29 3.65 -10.29 -8.45
N THR A 30 2.57 -10.50 -9.19
CA THR A 30 1.21 -10.19 -8.73
C THR A 30 0.36 -11.44 -8.74
N ARG A 31 -0.16 -11.82 -7.55
CA ARG A 31 -1.06 -12.97 -7.40
C ARG A 31 -2.51 -12.53 -7.56
N ILE A 32 -3.24 -13.14 -8.49
CA ILE A 32 -4.60 -12.74 -8.87
C ILE A 32 -5.55 -13.92 -8.69
N ALA A 33 -6.64 -13.70 -7.96
CA ALA A 33 -7.73 -14.66 -7.84
C ALA A 33 -8.90 -14.25 -8.73
N LEU A 34 -9.29 -15.12 -9.67
CA LEU A 34 -10.42 -14.90 -10.56
C LEU A 34 -11.63 -15.70 -10.06
N PHE A 35 -12.71 -15.00 -9.76
CA PHE A 35 -13.98 -15.64 -9.44
C PHE A 35 -14.72 -16.05 -10.71
N ASP A 36 -15.61 -17.03 -10.57
CA ASP A 36 -16.51 -17.43 -11.63
C ASP A 36 -17.29 -16.21 -12.13
N LEU A 37 -17.22 -15.96 -13.44
CA LEU A 37 -17.88 -14.84 -14.07
C LEU A 37 -19.37 -15.10 -14.20
N GLU A 38 -20.18 -14.09 -13.94
CA GLU A 38 -21.62 -14.21 -14.12
C GLU A 38 -22.03 -14.00 -15.58
N VAL A 39 -23.02 -14.75 -16.05
CA VAL A 39 -23.64 -14.54 -17.37
C VAL A 39 -25.13 -14.30 -17.18
N THR A 40 -25.64 -13.15 -17.60
CA THR A 40 -27.09 -12.91 -17.52
C THR A 40 -27.84 -13.69 -18.57
N LYS A 41 -29.10 -14.03 -18.27
CA LYS A 41 -30.04 -14.59 -19.26
C LYS A 41 -30.07 -13.74 -20.53
N GLY A 42 -30.02 -14.38 -21.69
CA GLY A 42 -30.08 -13.72 -23.01
C GLY A 42 -28.72 -13.49 -23.68
N VAL A 43 -27.60 -13.80 -23.02
CA VAL A 43 -26.27 -13.85 -23.65
C VAL A 43 -26.06 -15.23 -24.28
N ALA A 44 -25.89 -15.26 -25.60
CA ALA A 44 -25.73 -16.49 -26.37
C ALA A 44 -24.84 -16.27 -27.60
N THR A 45 -24.09 -17.28 -28.00
CA THR A 45 -23.45 -17.32 -29.33
C THR A 45 -24.24 -18.28 -30.20
N GLN A 46 -24.69 -17.84 -31.39
CA GLN A 46 -25.43 -18.67 -32.34
C GLN A 46 -26.66 -19.39 -31.73
N GLY A 47 -27.34 -18.76 -30.78
CA GLY A 47 -28.52 -19.33 -30.11
C GLY A 47 -28.20 -20.28 -28.95
N VAL A 48 -26.93 -20.59 -28.68
CA VAL A 48 -26.51 -21.40 -27.53
C VAL A 48 -26.15 -20.49 -26.35
N PRO A 49 -26.81 -20.64 -25.19
CA PRO A 49 -26.45 -19.91 -23.98
C PRO A 49 -25.01 -20.20 -23.59
N ILE A 50 -24.26 -19.17 -23.23
CA ILE A 50 -22.86 -19.32 -22.85
C ILE A 50 -22.76 -19.73 -21.39
N GLU A 51 -21.95 -20.74 -21.14
CA GLU A 51 -21.62 -21.14 -19.77
C GLU A 51 -20.66 -20.14 -19.13
N ALA A 52 -20.97 -19.75 -17.89
CA ALA A 52 -20.10 -18.94 -17.03
C ALA A 52 -18.67 -19.49 -16.94
N LYS A 53 -18.52 -20.82 -16.93
CA LYS A 53 -17.23 -21.50 -16.87
C LYS A 53 -16.37 -21.23 -18.11
N ALA A 54 -16.93 -21.41 -19.31
CA ALA A 54 -16.20 -21.17 -20.55
C ALA A 54 -15.69 -19.72 -20.67
N LEU A 55 -16.50 -18.74 -20.23
CA LEU A 55 -16.09 -17.35 -20.19
C LEU A 55 -14.98 -17.10 -19.15
N THR A 56 -15.08 -17.73 -17.97
CA THR A 56 -14.06 -17.64 -16.92
C THR A 56 -12.75 -18.24 -17.39
N ASP A 57 -12.78 -19.37 -18.10
CA ASP A 57 -11.60 -20.02 -18.67
C ASP A 57 -10.95 -19.10 -19.73
N ALA A 58 -11.74 -18.45 -20.58
CA ALA A 58 -11.22 -17.49 -21.56
C ALA A 58 -10.50 -16.30 -20.90
N VAL A 59 -11.06 -15.74 -19.82
CA VAL A 59 -10.41 -14.66 -19.06
C VAL A 59 -9.17 -15.18 -18.32
N THR A 60 -9.20 -16.41 -17.80
CA THR A 60 -8.03 -17.09 -17.20
C THR A 60 -6.90 -17.21 -18.21
N THR A 61 -7.20 -17.61 -19.45
CA THR A 61 -6.23 -17.68 -20.54
C THR A 61 -5.61 -16.32 -20.80
N ILE A 62 -6.42 -15.25 -20.93
CA ILE A 62 -5.89 -13.89 -21.14
C ILE A 62 -4.94 -13.51 -19.99
N LEU A 63 -5.35 -13.70 -18.74
CA LEU A 63 -4.53 -13.34 -17.57
C LEU A 63 -3.24 -14.17 -17.49
N SER A 64 -3.26 -15.42 -17.93
CA SER A 64 -2.07 -16.29 -17.95
C SER A 64 -1.01 -15.85 -18.96
N THR A 65 -1.39 -15.07 -19.98
CA THR A 65 -0.45 -14.51 -20.96
C THR A 65 0.25 -13.24 -20.46
N VAL A 66 -0.18 -12.68 -19.32
CA VAL A 66 0.42 -11.47 -18.76
C VAL A 66 1.64 -11.86 -17.93
N ASP A 67 2.78 -11.24 -18.24
CA ASP A 67 4.04 -11.47 -17.53
C ASP A 67 3.90 -11.19 -16.03
N ASN A 68 4.62 -11.96 -15.21
CA ASN A 68 4.67 -11.76 -13.74
C ASN A 68 3.31 -11.84 -13.02
N VAL A 69 2.31 -12.48 -13.61
CA VAL A 69 1.05 -12.85 -12.95
C VAL A 69 1.14 -14.28 -12.44
N THR A 70 0.62 -14.51 -11.23
CA THR A 70 0.35 -15.86 -10.71
C THR A 70 -1.14 -15.97 -10.44
N LEU A 71 -1.82 -16.82 -11.19
CA LEU A 71 -3.24 -17.07 -10.96
C LEU A 71 -3.41 -18.06 -9.80
N VAL A 72 -4.38 -17.78 -8.94
CA VAL A 72 -4.78 -18.73 -7.90
C VAL A 72 -5.58 -19.85 -8.53
N ASP A 73 -5.30 -21.08 -8.14
CA ASP A 73 -6.07 -22.24 -8.61
C ASP A 73 -7.51 -22.14 -8.09
N ARG A 74 -8.47 -22.40 -8.99
CA ARG A 74 -9.89 -22.47 -8.67
C ARG A 74 -10.17 -23.53 -7.60
N THR A 75 -9.46 -24.66 -7.63
CA THR A 75 -9.64 -25.73 -6.63
C THR A 75 -9.23 -25.26 -5.23
N GLU A 76 -8.15 -24.49 -5.12
CA GLU A 76 -7.70 -23.86 -3.88
C GLU A 76 -8.74 -22.86 -3.36
N MET A 77 -9.28 -22.02 -4.24
CA MET A 77 -10.34 -21.06 -3.89
C MET A 77 -11.61 -21.74 -3.38
N LEU A 78 -12.08 -22.79 -4.07
CA LEU A 78 -13.26 -23.57 -3.66
C LEU A 78 -13.05 -24.22 -2.29
N LYS A 79 -11.86 -24.80 -2.05
CA LYS A 79 -11.52 -25.44 -0.78
C LYS A 79 -11.60 -24.46 0.39
N VAL A 80 -10.90 -23.34 0.28
CA VAL A 80 -10.83 -22.31 1.33
C VAL A 80 -12.21 -21.68 1.58
N ALA A 81 -12.98 -21.45 0.52
CA ALA A 81 -14.33 -20.94 0.66
C ALA A 81 -15.25 -21.92 1.40
N ASN A 82 -15.17 -23.22 1.09
CA ASN A 82 -15.95 -24.25 1.79
C ASN A 82 -15.54 -24.35 3.27
N GLU A 83 -14.24 -24.29 3.59
CA GLU A 83 -13.73 -24.29 4.96
C GLU A 83 -14.29 -23.11 5.78
N HIS A 84 -14.39 -21.94 5.15
CA HIS A 84 -14.94 -20.74 5.78
C HIS A 84 -16.44 -20.51 5.56
N ARG A 85 -17.15 -21.51 5.00
CA ARG A 85 -18.60 -21.47 4.69
C ARG A 85 -19.00 -20.23 3.89
N MET A 86 -18.16 -19.83 2.95
CA MET A 86 -18.38 -18.68 2.07
C MET A 86 -19.18 -19.13 0.84
N ASN A 87 -20.21 -18.36 0.48
CA ASN A 87 -20.90 -18.58 -0.78
C ASN A 87 -20.06 -18.04 -1.94
N LEU A 88 -19.70 -18.92 -2.86
CA LEU A 88 -19.00 -18.58 -4.11
C LEU A 88 -19.94 -18.44 -5.31
N THR A 89 -21.24 -18.71 -5.13
CA THR A 89 -22.24 -18.68 -6.18
C THR A 89 -23.14 -17.45 -6.05
N GLY A 90 -23.36 -16.74 -7.17
CA GLY A 90 -24.13 -15.49 -7.21
C GLY A 90 -23.25 -14.24 -7.02
N LEU A 91 -23.91 -13.10 -6.78
CA LEU A 91 -23.28 -11.78 -6.72
C LEU A 91 -22.31 -11.73 -5.54
N VAL A 92 -21.07 -12.18 -5.75
CA VAL A 92 -20.02 -12.15 -4.73
C VAL A 92 -19.85 -10.70 -4.33
N ASP A 93 -20.25 -10.38 -3.11
CA ASP A 93 -20.06 -9.04 -2.58
C ASP A 93 -18.56 -8.76 -2.50
N ASN A 94 -18.18 -7.51 -2.76
CA ASN A 94 -16.78 -7.12 -2.86
C ASN A 94 -15.97 -7.53 -1.61
N GLY A 95 -16.56 -7.54 -0.40
CA GLY A 95 -15.80 -7.94 0.79
C GLY A 95 -15.71 -9.43 1.02
N SER A 96 -16.68 -10.25 0.62
CA SER A 96 -16.47 -11.70 0.54
C SER A 96 -15.34 -12.03 -0.44
N ALA A 97 -15.30 -11.34 -1.58
CA ALA A 97 -14.19 -11.43 -2.53
C ALA A 97 -12.85 -11.04 -1.91
N ILE A 98 -12.75 -9.87 -1.25
CA ILE A 98 -11.52 -9.42 -0.57
C ILE A 98 -11.12 -10.39 0.55
N LYS A 99 -12.08 -10.87 1.35
CA LYS A 99 -11.85 -11.80 2.46
C LYS A 99 -11.28 -13.12 1.97
N LEU A 100 -11.85 -13.71 0.93
CA LEU A 100 -11.28 -14.91 0.31
C LEU A 100 -9.89 -14.61 -0.26
N GLY A 101 -9.73 -13.45 -0.92
CA GLY A 101 -8.45 -12.94 -1.40
C GLY A 101 -7.38 -12.89 -0.30
N LYS A 102 -7.73 -12.43 0.90
CA LYS A 102 -6.83 -12.43 2.07
C LYS A 102 -6.46 -13.85 2.51
N PHE A 103 -7.42 -14.77 2.58
CA PHE A 103 -7.12 -16.16 2.98
C PHE A 103 -6.19 -16.87 2.00
N ILE A 104 -6.44 -16.72 0.71
CA ILE A 104 -5.57 -17.33 -0.30
C ILE A 104 -4.28 -16.54 -0.47
N SER A 105 -4.11 -15.32 0.06
CA SER A 105 -2.97 -14.43 -0.22
C SER A 105 -2.92 -13.95 -1.69
N ALA A 106 -4.05 -13.55 -2.25
CA ALA A 106 -4.11 -12.82 -3.51
C ALA A 106 -3.80 -11.32 -3.28
N ASN A 107 -3.10 -10.69 -4.22
CA ASN A 107 -2.93 -9.24 -4.21
C ASN A 107 -4.15 -8.54 -4.81
N TYR A 108 -4.74 -9.13 -5.83
CA TYR A 108 -5.97 -8.66 -6.46
C TYR A 108 -6.98 -9.78 -6.60
N VAL A 109 -8.25 -9.41 -6.52
CA VAL A 109 -9.38 -10.26 -6.81
C VAL A 109 -10.12 -9.71 -8.01
N VAL A 110 -10.43 -10.58 -8.97
CA VAL A 110 -11.20 -10.23 -10.17
C VAL A 110 -12.58 -10.86 -10.05
N VAL A 111 -13.60 -10.02 -10.09
CA VAL A 111 -15.01 -10.43 -10.20
C VAL A 111 -15.57 -9.81 -11.47
N GLY A 112 -16.55 -10.45 -12.11
CA GLY A 112 -17.09 -9.87 -13.33
C GLY A 112 -18.39 -10.50 -13.80
N ARG A 113 -19.02 -9.80 -14.74
CA ARG A 113 -20.32 -10.18 -15.28
C ARG A 113 -20.42 -9.81 -16.75
N THR A 114 -21.00 -10.72 -17.51
CA THR A 114 -21.45 -10.49 -18.88
C THR A 114 -22.95 -10.29 -18.91
N SER A 115 -23.38 -9.24 -19.60
CA SER A 115 -24.78 -8.90 -19.76
C SER A 115 -25.15 -8.53 -21.19
N ARG A 116 -26.41 -8.72 -21.56
CA ARG A 116 -26.98 -8.23 -22.83
C ARG A 116 -27.85 -7.01 -22.56
N ILE A 117 -27.60 -5.93 -23.29
CA ILE A 117 -28.45 -4.73 -23.29
C ILE A 117 -28.80 -4.42 -24.74
N GLY A 118 -30.06 -4.63 -25.12
CA GLY A 118 -30.51 -4.51 -26.51
C GLY A 118 -29.78 -5.49 -27.44
N GLN A 119 -29.10 -4.94 -28.45
CA GLN A 119 -28.30 -5.71 -29.42
C GLN A 119 -26.79 -5.73 -29.12
N ALA A 120 -26.39 -5.40 -27.89
CA ALA A 120 -24.99 -5.41 -27.49
C ALA A 120 -24.75 -6.30 -26.27
N TYR A 121 -23.61 -6.99 -26.28
CA TYR A 121 -23.04 -7.66 -25.11
C TYR A 121 -22.06 -6.74 -24.42
N TYR A 122 -22.07 -6.79 -23.08
CA TYR A 122 -21.20 -6.04 -22.19
C TYR A 122 -20.51 -7.02 -21.27
N LEU A 123 -19.19 -6.94 -21.15
CA LEU A 123 -18.41 -7.65 -20.15
C LEU A 123 -17.75 -6.61 -19.24
N VAL A 124 -18.06 -6.69 -17.95
CA VAL A 124 -17.54 -5.80 -16.93
C VAL A 124 -16.75 -6.64 -15.94
N LEU A 125 -15.45 -6.38 -15.85
CA LEU A 125 -14.55 -6.93 -14.84
C LEU A 125 -14.19 -5.86 -13.82
N LYS A 126 -14.32 -6.19 -12.55
CA LYS A 126 -13.85 -5.38 -11.42
C LYS A 126 -12.62 -6.06 -10.82
N LEU A 127 -11.52 -5.32 -10.79
CA LEU A 127 -10.26 -5.69 -10.17
C LEU A 127 -10.18 -4.98 -8.82
N ILE A 128 -10.13 -5.75 -7.75
CA ILE A 128 -10.19 -5.25 -6.38
C ILE A 128 -8.83 -5.51 -5.72
N ASP A 129 -8.16 -4.45 -5.28
CA ASP A 129 -6.94 -4.54 -4.48
C ASP A 129 -7.29 -5.06 -3.07
N VAL A 130 -6.74 -6.22 -2.70
CA VAL A 130 -7.08 -6.91 -1.44
C VAL A 130 -6.60 -6.13 -0.21
N GLU A 131 -5.54 -5.33 -0.37
CA GLU A 131 -4.89 -4.62 0.72
C GLU A 131 -5.49 -3.23 0.95
N THR A 132 -5.80 -2.52 -0.14
CA THR A 132 -6.34 -1.15 -0.09
C THR A 132 -7.85 -1.09 -0.27
N THR A 133 -8.49 -2.18 -0.70
CA THR A 133 -9.91 -2.27 -1.06
C THR A 133 -10.32 -1.39 -2.25
N VAL A 134 -9.37 -0.75 -2.92
CA VAL A 134 -9.62 0.10 -4.10
C VAL A 134 -10.00 -0.78 -5.28
N GLN A 135 -11.10 -0.41 -5.96
CA GLN A 135 -11.57 -1.10 -7.15
C GLN A 135 -11.18 -0.34 -8.43
N SER A 136 -10.78 -1.09 -9.44
CA SER A 136 -10.60 -0.66 -10.82
C SER A 136 -11.56 -1.45 -11.71
N THR A 137 -12.15 -0.81 -12.73
CA THR A 137 -13.09 -1.48 -13.63
C THR A 137 -12.54 -1.50 -15.05
N VAL A 138 -12.64 -2.65 -15.71
CA VAL A 138 -12.41 -2.83 -17.15
C VAL A 138 -13.74 -3.26 -17.76
N SER A 139 -14.21 -2.51 -18.76
CA SER A 139 -15.48 -2.80 -19.43
C SER A 139 -15.30 -2.80 -20.94
N VAL A 140 -15.86 -3.81 -21.61
CA VAL A 140 -15.87 -3.91 -23.06
C VAL A 140 -17.27 -4.21 -23.57
N LYS A 141 -17.51 -3.84 -24.83
CA LYS A 141 -18.78 -4.10 -25.51
C LYS A 141 -18.56 -4.67 -26.91
N SER A 142 -19.50 -5.49 -27.38
CA SER A 142 -19.57 -5.99 -28.76
C SER A 142 -21.03 -6.08 -29.22
N SER A 143 -21.26 -6.08 -30.53
CA SER A 143 -22.58 -6.42 -31.08
C SER A 143 -22.91 -7.87 -30.74
N ALA A 144 -24.16 -8.16 -30.38
CA ALA A 144 -24.64 -9.50 -30.10
C ALA A 144 -24.55 -10.43 -31.33
N GLU A 145 -24.60 -9.86 -32.54
CA GLU A 145 -24.44 -10.57 -33.81
C GLU A 145 -23.04 -11.19 -33.96
N ASN A 146 -22.02 -10.55 -33.40
CA ASN A 146 -20.64 -10.99 -33.46
C ASN A 146 -20.29 -12.05 -32.39
N GLY A 147 -21.28 -12.48 -31.60
CA GLY A 147 -21.08 -13.39 -30.49
C GLY A 147 -20.22 -12.81 -29.36
N VAL A 148 -19.82 -13.69 -28.45
CA VAL A 148 -18.98 -13.35 -27.29
C VAL A 148 -17.49 -13.49 -27.60
N GLU A 149 -17.13 -14.14 -28.71
CA GLU A 149 -15.77 -14.25 -29.21
C GLU A 149 -15.18 -12.85 -29.41
N LYS A 150 -15.93 -11.96 -30.06
CA LYS A 150 -15.53 -10.56 -30.26
C LYS A 150 -15.42 -9.79 -28.94
N LEU A 151 -16.21 -10.17 -27.94
CA LEU A 151 -16.16 -9.54 -26.62
C LEU A 151 -14.86 -9.92 -25.89
N ILE A 152 -14.44 -11.18 -25.97
CA ILE A 152 -13.19 -11.71 -25.41
C ILE A 152 -11.98 -11.09 -26.12
N GLU A 153 -12.00 -11.00 -27.45
CA GLU A 153 -10.95 -10.32 -28.23
C GLU A 153 -10.81 -8.85 -27.79
N ASN A 154 -11.93 -8.14 -27.66
CA ASN A 154 -11.92 -6.74 -27.23
C ASN A 154 -11.43 -6.57 -25.78
N LEU A 155 -11.55 -7.60 -24.93
CA LEU A 155 -11.09 -7.58 -23.55
C LEU A 155 -9.57 -7.70 -23.41
N GLN A 156 -8.91 -8.45 -24.30
CA GLN A 156 -7.50 -8.83 -24.14
C GLN A 156 -6.59 -7.63 -23.89
N LYS A 157 -6.63 -6.62 -24.77
CA LYS A 157 -5.75 -5.45 -24.66
C LYS A 157 -6.04 -4.61 -23.41
N PRO A 158 -7.29 -4.14 -23.16
CA PRO A 158 -7.59 -3.36 -21.95
C PRO A 158 -7.28 -4.08 -20.64
N LEU A 159 -7.53 -5.39 -20.56
CA LEU A 159 -7.26 -6.16 -19.35
C LEU A 159 -5.75 -6.29 -19.11
N SER A 160 -4.98 -6.69 -20.12
CA SER A 160 -3.52 -6.82 -20.01
C SER A 160 -2.85 -5.48 -19.67
N GLU A 161 -3.29 -4.38 -20.30
CA GLU A 161 -2.80 -3.04 -19.98
C GLU A 161 -3.12 -2.65 -18.53
N LYS A 162 -4.33 -2.96 -18.05
CA LYS A 162 -4.72 -2.66 -16.67
C LYS A 162 -3.94 -3.47 -15.66
N ILE A 163 -3.71 -4.77 -15.90
CA ILE A 163 -2.87 -5.59 -15.02
C ILE A 163 -1.44 -5.09 -15.01
N ALA A 164 -0.87 -4.78 -16.18
CA ALA A 164 0.48 -4.22 -16.27
C ALA A 164 0.60 -2.87 -15.54
N GLU A 165 -0.45 -2.05 -15.53
CA GLU A 165 -0.52 -0.83 -14.70
C GLU A 165 -0.53 -1.16 -13.21
N LEU A 166 -1.33 -2.14 -12.78
CA LEU A 166 -1.44 -2.57 -11.38
C LEU A 166 -0.19 -3.29 -10.84
N GLN A 167 0.64 -3.85 -11.73
CA GLN A 167 1.93 -4.47 -11.43
C GLN A 167 3.08 -3.48 -11.28
N LYS A 168 2.95 -2.29 -11.89
CA LYS A 168 3.92 -1.22 -11.63
C LYS A 168 3.85 -0.90 -10.14
N PRO A 169 4.99 -0.69 -9.48
CA PRO A 169 4.99 -0.12 -8.15
C PRO A 169 4.13 1.14 -8.26
N LYS A 170 3.00 1.20 -7.54
CA LYS A 170 2.29 2.46 -7.39
C LYS A 170 3.32 3.37 -6.74
N GLU A 171 3.86 4.29 -7.53
CA GLU A 171 4.67 5.37 -7.01
C GLU A 171 3.67 6.25 -6.26
N ASN A 172 3.35 5.82 -5.02
CA ASN A 172 2.37 6.47 -4.18
C ASN A 172 2.82 7.92 -4.06
N GLU A 173 1.89 8.86 -4.21
CA GLU A 173 2.16 10.28 -3.95
C GLU A 173 2.79 10.47 -2.57
N GLU A 174 2.45 9.61 -1.61
CA GLU A 174 3.07 9.52 -0.29
C GLU A 174 4.57 9.14 -0.35
N GLU A 175 4.96 8.18 -1.18
CA GLU A 175 6.37 7.77 -1.33
C GLU A 175 7.15 8.87 -2.06
N LYS A 176 6.59 9.48 -3.12
CA LYS A 176 7.21 10.64 -3.78
C LYS A 176 7.40 11.81 -2.81
N ALA A 177 6.38 12.12 -2.03
CA ALA A 177 6.43 13.16 -1.00
C ALA A 177 7.50 12.83 0.05
N PHE A 178 7.61 11.57 0.46
CA PHE A 178 8.62 11.13 1.42
C PHE A 178 10.04 11.20 0.84
N GLN A 179 10.24 10.80 -0.42
CA GLN A 179 11.53 10.93 -1.10
C GLN A 179 11.94 12.41 -1.26
N ALA A 180 11.00 13.30 -1.54
CA ALA A 180 11.24 14.74 -1.51
C ALA A 180 11.61 15.22 -0.09
N LEU A 181 10.94 14.70 0.94
CA LEU A 181 11.23 15.01 2.34
C LEU A 181 12.65 14.58 2.73
N ILE A 182 13.07 13.36 2.37
CA ILE A 182 14.45 12.87 2.59
C ILE A 182 15.47 13.84 1.98
N LYS A 183 15.25 14.29 0.75
CA LYS A 183 16.16 15.24 0.08
C LYS A 183 16.24 16.58 0.81
N SER A 184 15.13 17.05 1.38
CA SER A 184 15.05 18.30 2.14
C SER A 184 15.57 18.18 3.57
N ALA A 185 15.54 16.98 4.17
CA ALA A 185 15.91 16.72 5.56
C ALA A 185 17.43 16.68 5.81
N LYS A 186 18.26 16.99 4.82
CA LYS A 186 19.73 17.08 4.96
C LYS A 186 20.22 17.88 6.19
N PRO A 187 19.59 19.01 6.58
CA PRO A 187 20.00 19.77 7.78
C PRO A 187 19.81 19.00 9.10
N LEU A 188 18.96 17.97 9.11
CA LEU A 188 18.65 17.16 10.29
C LEU A 188 19.53 15.90 10.39
N LYS A 189 20.42 15.68 9.41
CA LYS A 189 21.26 14.48 9.37
C LYS A 189 22.11 14.38 10.65
N ASN A 190 22.16 13.17 11.22
CA ASN A 190 22.85 12.81 12.47
C ASN A 190 22.31 13.47 13.75
N LYS A 191 21.21 14.23 13.68
CA LYS A 191 20.54 14.74 14.87
C LYS A 191 19.95 13.59 15.67
N VAL A 192 20.06 13.70 16.99
CA VAL A 192 19.57 12.68 17.92
C VAL A 192 18.18 13.08 18.39
N VAL A 193 17.21 12.21 18.15
CA VAL A 193 15.81 12.38 18.58
C VAL A 193 15.50 11.31 19.60
N LEU A 194 15.08 11.74 20.79
CA LEU A 194 14.45 10.83 21.73
C LEU A 194 12.95 10.78 21.42
N LEU A 195 12.43 9.56 21.20
CA LEU A 195 11.07 9.30 20.77
C LEU A 195 10.28 8.64 21.90
N GLU A 196 9.13 9.24 22.23
CA GLU A 196 8.20 8.72 23.24
C GLU A 196 6.75 8.92 22.78
N VAL A 197 6.12 7.86 22.26
CA VAL A 197 4.74 7.91 21.76
C VAL A 197 3.91 6.85 22.46
N SER A 198 2.96 7.29 23.27
CA SER A 198 1.99 6.40 23.90
C SER A 198 0.88 6.05 22.90
N GLU A 199 0.39 4.82 22.94
CA GLU A 199 -0.64 4.33 22.04
C GLU A 199 -1.74 3.60 22.79
N GLU A 200 -2.98 3.96 22.49
CA GLU A 200 -4.16 3.33 23.05
C GLU A 200 -5.14 2.94 21.96
N HIS A 201 -5.86 1.85 22.22
CA HIS A 201 -7.00 1.45 21.42
C HIS A 201 -8.22 1.39 22.32
N ILE A 202 -9.29 2.06 21.90
CA ILE A 202 -10.56 2.10 22.64
C ILE A 202 -11.05 0.64 22.78
N GLU A 203 -11.56 0.30 23.96
CA GLU A 203 -12.07 -1.03 24.36
C GLU A 203 -11.02 -2.10 24.72
N ARG A 204 -9.84 -2.12 24.08
CA ARG A 204 -8.82 -3.13 24.41
C ARG A 204 -7.39 -2.62 24.19
N PRO A 205 -6.49 -2.77 25.19
CA PRO A 205 -5.11 -2.32 25.04
C PRO A 205 -4.35 -3.13 23.97
N LEU A 206 -3.55 -2.41 23.18
CA LEU A 206 -2.58 -3.00 22.27
C LEU A 206 -1.29 -3.28 23.03
N LYS A 207 -0.69 -4.45 22.84
CA LYS A 207 0.56 -4.84 23.54
C LYS A 207 1.80 -4.17 22.97
N ASP A 208 1.80 -3.84 21.67
CA ASP A 208 2.97 -3.30 20.98
C ASP A 208 2.62 -1.98 20.31
N PRO A 209 3.44 -0.92 20.49
CA PRO A 209 3.21 0.38 19.88
C PRO A 209 3.53 0.34 18.39
N ALA A 210 2.50 0.49 17.54
CA ALA A 210 2.62 0.45 16.09
C ALA A 210 3.07 1.81 15.51
N ALA A 211 2.49 2.92 15.99
CA ALA A 211 2.86 4.26 15.57
C ALA A 211 4.31 4.62 15.97
N GLN A 212 4.74 4.32 17.20
CA GLN A 212 6.09 4.60 17.68
C GLN A 212 7.15 3.93 16.80
N LEU A 213 6.96 2.65 16.48
CA LEU A 213 7.90 1.91 15.61
C LEU A 213 7.89 2.45 14.19
N ALA A 214 6.73 2.78 13.62
CA ALA A 214 6.64 3.41 12.31
C ALA A 214 7.37 4.76 12.26
N ILE A 215 7.17 5.60 13.27
CA ILE A 215 7.82 6.91 13.39
C ILE A 215 9.34 6.71 13.51
N SER A 216 9.81 5.77 14.33
CA SER A 216 11.23 5.45 14.46
C SER A 216 11.85 5.11 13.10
N HIS A 217 11.26 4.15 12.37
CA HIS A 217 11.75 3.76 11.05
C HIS A 217 11.71 4.93 10.05
N ARG A 218 10.71 5.80 10.13
CA ARG A 218 10.60 6.98 9.26
C ARG A 218 11.72 7.97 9.52
N LEU A 219 12.02 8.27 10.80
CA LEU A 219 13.10 9.17 11.22
C LEU A 219 14.49 8.63 10.86
N GLU A 220 14.72 7.32 11.03
CA GLU A 220 15.98 6.68 10.63
C GLU A 220 16.23 6.79 9.12
N LYS A 221 15.17 6.58 8.30
CA LYS A 221 15.24 6.78 6.84
C LYS A 221 15.53 8.25 6.45
N LEU A 222 15.13 9.21 7.28
CA LEU A 222 15.47 10.63 7.12
C LEU A 222 16.90 10.96 7.58
N GLY A 223 17.63 10.00 8.17
CA GLY A 223 19.01 10.15 8.62
C GLY A 223 19.18 10.69 10.03
N LEU A 224 18.13 10.64 10.87
CA LEU A 224 18.20 10.95 12.29
C LEU A 224 18.57 9.71 13.10
N LYS A 225 19.22 9.90 14.25
CA LYS A 225 19.45 8.83 15.23
C LYS A 225 18.30 8.82 16.22
N VAL A 226 17.60 7.70 16.35
CA VAL A 226 16.43 7.58 17.22
C VAL A 226 16.81 6.85 18.51
N ILE A 227 16.41 7.40 19.65
CA ILE A 227 16.48 6.75 20.96
C ILE A 227 15.04 6.50 21.40
N ILE A 228 14.67 5.24 21.62
CA ILE A 228 13.39 4.87 22.22
C ILE A 228 13.63 4.55 23.69
N THR A 229 12.80 5.10 24.58
CA THR A 229 12.93 4.78 26.00
C THR A 229 12.42 3.36 26.26
N LYS A 230 13.19 2.60 27.05
CA LYS A 230 12.80 1.28 27.54
C LYS A 230 13.02 1.30 29.04
N ASP A 231 11.93 1.16 29.81
CA ASP A 231 11.93 1.19 31.27
C ASP A 231 12.71 2.40 31.85
N PRO A 232 12.35 3.65 31.49
CA PRO A 232 13.14 4.81 31.86
C PRO A 232 13.03 5.11 33.36
N VAL A 233 14.14 5.58 33.94
CA VAL A 233 14.20 5.98 35.36
C VAL A 233 13.30 7.18 35.66
N ASP A 234 12.69 7.20 36.84
CA ASP A 234 11.82 8.30 37.24
C ASP A 234 12.50 9.67 37.11
N GLY A 235 11.78 10.63 36.53
CA GLY A 235 12.28 11.99 36.34
C GLY A 235 13.22 12.18 35.14
N TRP A 236 13.49 11.14 34.34
CA TRP A 236 14.32 11.23 33.12
C TRP A 236 13.93 12.40 32.21
N LYS A 237 12.62 12.65 32.03
CA LYS A 237 12.11 13.71 31.18
C LYS A 237 12.47 15.10 31.71
N LYS A 238 12.38 15.30 33.03
CA LYS A 238 12.79 16.57 33.66
C LYS A 238 14.30 16.79 33.47
N ALA A 239 15.10 15.74 33.65
CA ALA A 239 16.54 15.80 33.42
C ALA A 239 16.86 16.13 31.96
N LEU A 240 16.28 15.42 30.99
CA LEU A 240 16.47 15.65 29.56
C LEU A 240 16.16 17.09 29.15
N LEU A 241 15.02 17.64 29.58
CA LEU A 241 14.61 19.00 29.24
C LEU A 241 15.54 20.06 29.85
N GLN A 242 16.25 19.75 30.94
CA GLN A 242 17.19 20.65 31.60
C GLN A 242 18.61 20.51 31.05
N THR A 243 19.08 19.28 30.85
CA THR A 243 20.48 18.98 30.51
C THR A 243 20.72 18.75 29.03
N GLY A 244 19.66 18.43 28.26
CA GLY A 244 19.77 18.00 26.87
C GLY A 244 20.40 16.61 26.71
N LYS A 245 20.48 15.82 27.78
CA LYS A 245 21.08 14.48 27.77
C LYS A 245 20.09 13.41 28.24
N TYR A 246 20.19 12.23 27.64
CA TYR A 246 19.55 11.01 28.11
C TYR A 246 20.66 9.99 28.44
N GLY A 247 20.87 9.73 29.72
CA GLY A 247 22.11 9.11 30.20
C GLY A 247 23.32 9.96 29.77
N GLU A 248 24.29 9.33 29.11
CA GLU A 248 25.49 10.00 28.58
C GLU A 248 25.29 10.58 27.16
N GLN A 249 24.17 10.27 26.51
CA GLN A 249 23.94 10.67 25.11
C GLN A 249 23.34 12.07 25.04
N LYS A 250 23.93 12.93 24.21
CA LYS A 250 23.36 14.23 23.87
C LYS A 250 22.18 14.04 22.93
N VAL A 251 21.06 14.66 23.27
CA VAL A 251 19.83 14.66 22.48
C VAL A 251 19.65 16.06 21.88
N ASP A 252 19.21 16.16 20.62
CA ASP A 252 18.91 17.44 19.98
C ASP A 252 17.41 17.77 20.12
N TYR A 253 16.56 16.75 20.00
CA TYR A 253 15.10 16.92 20.09
C TYR A 253 14.43 15.80 20.88
N LEU A 254 13.40 16.17 21.64
CA LEU A 254 12.40 15.25 22.18
C LEU A 254 11.17 15.29 21.26
N LEU A 255 10.86 14.15 20.64
CA LEU A 255 9.63 13.93 19.91
C LEU A 255 8.70 13.09 20.77
N GLU A 256 7.61 13.71 21.24
CA GLU A 256 6.64 13.01 22.06
C GLU A 256 5.22 13.16 21.55
N GLY A 257 4.37 12.21 21.90
CA GLY A 257 3.01 12.20 21.42
C GLY A 257 2.10 11.11 21.97
N GLU A 258 0.88 11.13 21.47
CA GLU A 258 -0.20 10.24 21.87
C GLU A 258 -0.93 9.76 20.61
N GLY A 259 -1.17 8.46 20.53
CA GLY A 259 -1.91 7.80 19.47
C GLY A 259 -3.16 7.14 20.02
N THR A 260 -4.32 7.44 19.45
CA THR A 260 -5.58 6.77 19.80
C THR A 260 -6.16 6.13 18.56
N SER A 261 -6.59 4.87 18.70
CA SER A 261 -7.34 4.17 17.66
C SER A 261 -8.68 3.65 18.18
N ALA A 262 -9.66 3.54 17.29
CA ALA A 262 -10.99 3.08 17.63
C ALA A 262 -11.56 2.23 16.50
N PHE A 263 -12.39 1.26 16.87
CA PHE A 263 -13.27 0.59 15.91
C PHE A 263 -14.17 1.64 15.24
N ALA A 264 -14.27 1.57 13.92
CA ALA A 264 -15.08 2.49 13.13
C ALA A 264 -16.30 1.80 12.53
N ALA A 265 -16.10 0.69 11.83
CA ALA A 265 -17.19 -0.05 11.19
C ALA A 265 -16.78 -1.48 10.81
N ARG A 266 -17.78 -2.34 10.62
CA ARG A 266 -17.62 -3.62 9.91
C ARG A 266 -18.15 -3.46 8.49
N LEU A 267 -17.27 -3.52 7.50
CA LEU A 267 -17.60 -3.35 6.09
C LEU A 267 -17.37 -4.68 5.38
N HIS A 268 -18.45 -5.32 4.92
CA HIS A 268 -18.40 -6.57 4.16
C HIS A 268 -17.54 -7.67 4.81
N GLY A 269 -17.69 -7.85 6.13
CA GLY A 269 -16.95 -8.85 6.89
C GLY A 269 -15.50 -8.48 7.24
N LEU A 270 -15.04 -7.28 6.88
CA LEU A 270 -13.77 -6.69 7.31
C LEU A 270 -14.00 -5.71 8.46
N MET A 271 -13.05 -5.67 9.40
CA MET A 271 -13.00 -4.71 10.49
C MET A 271 -12.26 -3.46 10.01
N SER A 272 -12.88 -2.29 10.16
CA SER A 272 -12.27 -1.00 9.89
C SER A 272 -12.05 -0.26 11.21
N CYS A 273 -10.83 0.22 11.40
CA CYS A 273 -10.47 1.09 12.49
C CYS A 273 -10.03 2.46 11.95
N ARG A 274 -10.10 3.47 12.81
CA ARG A 274 -9.51 4.79 12.56
C ARG A 274 -8.56 5.12 13.68
N ALA A 275 -7.49 5.84 13.37
CA ALA A 275 -6.54 6.31 14.35
C ALA A 275 -6.17 7.78 14.12
N ARG A 276 -5.78 8.42 15.21
CA ARG A 276 -5.20 9.76 15.25
C ARG A 276 -3.94 9.71 16.10
N VAL A 277 -2.84 10.24 15.57
CA VAL A 277 -1.57 10.35 16.27
C VAL A 277 -1.20 11.82 16.31
N GLU A 278 -0.95 12.36 17.50
CA GLU A 278 -0.54 13.75 17.70
C GLU A 278 0.88 13.78 18.21
N LEU A 279 1.71 14.60 17.57
CA LEU A 279 3.13 14.70 17.87
C LEU A 279 3.52 16.15 18.18
N ARG A 280 4.46 16.30 19.10
CA ARG A 280 5.14 17.57 19.37
C ARG A 280 6.65 17.37 19.43
N MET A 281 7.37 18.32 18.82
CA MET A 281 8.82 18.34 18.77
C MET A 281 9.34 19.45 19.67
N ILE A 282 10.19 19.10 20.62
CA ILE A 282 10.78 20.00 21.61
C ILE A 282 12.30 19.98 21.42
N PRO A 283 12.96 21.10 21.05
CA PRO A 283 14.41 21.19 21.07
C PRO A 283 14.90 21.14 22.51
N VAL A 284 15.94 20.34 22.75
CA VAL A 284 16.53 20.17 24.09
C VAL A 284 18.00 20.65 24.12
N PRO A 285 18.47 21.25 25.23
CA PRO A 285 17.71 21.61 26.43
C PRO A 285 16.69 22.73 26.13
N GLY A 286 15.53 22.66 26.77
CA GLY A 286 14.40 23.52 26.46
C GLY A 286 13.07 22.87 26.82
N ARG A 287 12.05 23.69 27.04
CA ARG A 287 10.68 23.24 27.37
C ARG A 287 9.63 23.75 26.40
N VAL A 288 10.06 24.53 25.40
CA VAL A 288 9.16 25.17 24.45
C VAL A 288 9.01 24.27 23.25
N THR A 289 7.76 23.91 22.95
CA THR A 289 7.45 23.15 21.75
C THR A 289 7.75 23.98 20.51
N LEU A 290 8.55 23.43 19.60
CA LEU A 290 8.94 24.12 18.37
C LEU A 290 7.89 23.94 17.28
N VAL A 291 7.42 22.71 17.10
CA VAL A 291 6.38 22.35 16.13
C VAL A 291 5.48 21.26 16.69
N THR A 292 4.23 21.26 16.27
CA THR A 292 3.23 20.23 16.54
C THR A 292 2.55 19.87 15.25
N ASP A 293 2.21 18.59 15.07
CA ASP A 293 1.27 18.19 14.03
C ASP A 293 0.57 16.89 14.40
N ARG A 294 -0.35 16.45 13.54
CA ARG A 294 -1.13 15.24 13.73
C ARG A 294 -1.28 14.46 12.42
N GLY A 295 -1.40 13.16 12.54
CA GLY A 295 -1.80 12.27 11.45
C GLY A 295 -3.13 11.60 11.76
N VAL A 296 -3.91 11.32 10.73
CA VAL A 296 -5.18 10.61 10.82
C VAL A 296 -5.25 9.60 9.68
N ALA A 297 -5.42 8.34 10.03
CA ALA A 297 -5.52 7.27 9.03
C ALA A 297 -6.63 6.28 9.38
N ALA A 298 -7.01 5.49 8.39
CA ALA A 298 -7.91 4.37 8.53
C ALA A 298 -7.22 3.10 8.06
N GLY A 299 -7.46 2.00 8.76
CA GLY A 299 -6.94 0.69 8.47
C GLY A 299 -8.09 -0.31 8.37
N VAL A 300 -7.95 -1.27 7.45
CA VAL A 300 -8.95 -2.32 7.22
C VAL A 300 -8.27 -3.67 7.26
N ASP A 301 -8.77 -4.56 8.12
CA ASP A 301 -8.29 -5.93 8.24
C ASP A 301 -9.39 -6.95 8.59
N LEU A 302 -9.07 -8.24 8.57
CA LEU A 302 -9.96 -9.29 9.07
C LEU A 302 -10.11 -9.21 10.58
N ALA A 303 -9.02 -8.87 11.28
CA ALA A 303 -9.01 -8.75 12.72
C ALA A 303 -8.88 -7.29 13.15
N GLU A 304 -9.69 -6.89 14.13
CA GLU A 304 -9.75 -5.50 14.61
C GLU A 304 -8.41 -4.98 15.12
N HIS A 305 -7.67 -5.80 15.89
CA HIS A 305 -6.36 -5.42 16.40
C HIS A 305 -5.32 -5.17 15.28
N LEU A 306 -5.42 -5.88 14.15
CA LEU A 306 -4.57 -5.64 12.98
C LEU A 306 -5.00 -4.36 12.26
N ALA A 307 -6.30 -4.14 12.09
CA ALA A 307 -6.84 -2.90 11.54
C ALA A 307 -6.45 -1.67 12.37
N ALA A 308 -6.48 -1.79 13.71
CA ALA A 308 -6.07 -0.76 14.65
C ALA A 308 -4.58 -0.46 14.54
N LYS A 309 -3.71 -1.49 14.57
CA LYS A 309 -2.26 -1.34 14.38
C LYS A 309 -1.93 -0.69 13.05
N LYS A 310 -2.55 -1.13 11.95
CA LYS A 310 -2.38 -0.53 10.62
C LYS A 310 -2.81 0.94 10.59
N SER A 311 -3.92 1.29 11.24
CA SER A 311 -4.38 2.67 11.34
C SER A 311 -3.38 3.55 12.10
N LEU A 312 -2.87 3.07 13.23
CA LEU A 312 -1.88 3.79 14.05
C LEU A 312 -0.56 3.96 13.31
N GLU A 313 -0.11 2.92 12.61
CA GLU A 313 1.11 2.95 11.82
C GLU A 313 1.06 4.04 10.73
N GLU A 314 -0.01 4.08 9.94
CA GLU A 314 -0.18 5.08 8.88
C GLU A 314 -0.40 6.49 9.43
N ALA A 315 -1.17 6.65 10.51
CA ALA A 315 -1.33 7.93 11.18
C ALA A 315 0.00 8.44 11.74
N GLY A 316 0.83 7.55 12.31
CA GLY A 316 2.17 7.88 12.80
C GLY A 316 3.11 8.34 11.69
N LYS A 317 3.15 7.63 10.55
CA LYS A 317 3.93 8.05 9.37
C LYS A 317 3.52 9.44 8.89
N GLN A 318 2.22 9.68 8.75
CA GLN A 318 1.70 10.98 8.31
C GLN A 318 2.06 12.11 9.29
N ALA A 319 1.88 11.88 10.60
CA ALA A 319 2.24 12.86 11.63
C ALA A 319 3.74 13.17 11.61
N CYS A 320 4.59 12.16 11.45
CA CYS A 320 6.03 12.30 11.36
C CYS A 320 6.47 13.12 10.14
N ASP A 321 5.91 12.84 8.97
CA ASP A 321 6.26 13.57 7.76
C ASP A 321 5.90 15.05 7.88
N GLN A 322 4.71 15.34 8.41
CA GLN A 322 4.24 16.71 8.60
C GLN A 322 5.07 17.47 9.64
N ILE A 323 5.42 16.84 10.77
CA ILE A 323 6.20 17.50 11.82
C ILE A 323 7.62 17.84 11.33
N ILE A 324 8.24 16.94 10.56
CA ILE A 324 9.57 17.17 9.97
C ILE A 324 9.51 18.27 8.90
N ALA A 325 8.49 18.26 8.03
CA ALA A 325 8.30 19.32 7.04
C ALA A 325 8.15 20.70 7.70
N ARG A 326 7.37 20.81 8.77
CA ARG A 326 7.23 22.07 9.54
C ARG A 326 8.52 22.46 10.25
N LEU A 327 9.24 21.50 10.82
CA LEU A 327 10.51 21.74 11.47
C LEU A 327 11.51 22.36 10.49
N LEU A 328 11.63 21.79 9.29
CA LEU A 328 12.51 22.31 8.24
C LEU A 328 12.12 23.73 7.82
N LYS A 329 10.82 24.01 7.67
CA LYS A 329 10.32 25.36 7.36
C LYS A 329 10.72 26.37 8.45
N LYS A 330 10.49 26.05 9.73
CA LYS A 330 10.90 26.93 10.85
C LYS A 330 12.42 27.12 10.94
N LEU A 331 13.20 26.11 10.60
CA LEU A 331 14.67 26.22 10.57
C LEU A 331 15.16 27.09 9.40
N SER A 332 14.44 27.11 8.28
CA SER A 332 14.76 28.02 7.17
C SER A 332 14.37 29.47 7.45
N GLU A 333 13.28 29.72 8.18
CA GLU A 333 12.83 31.07 8.54
C GLU A 333 13.74 31.77 9.58
N LYS A 334 14.55 31.00 10.30
CA LYS A 334 15.51 31.51 11.30
C LYS A 334 16.91 31.77 10.74
N LYS A 335 17.18 31.40 9.48
CA LYS A 335 18.44 31.68 8.77
C LYS A 335 18.33 32.96 7.97
#